data_AF-A0A2D9MW38-F1
#
_entry.id   AF-A0A2D9MW38-F1
#
_cell.length_a   1.000
_cell.length_b   1.000
_cell.length_c   1.000
_cell.angle_alpha   90.00
_cell.angle_beta   90.00
_cell.angle_gamma   90.00
#
_symmetry.space_group_name_H-M   'P 1'
#
loop_
_entity.id
_entity.type
_entity.pdbx_description
1 polymer ?
#
loop_
_entity_poly.entity_id
_entity_poly.type
_entity_poly.pdbx_seq_one_letter_code
_entity_poly.pdbx_strand_id
1 'polypeptide(L)'
;MNRHVAVLMGGWSSEREVSILSGLACAQALKSSGFQVTKIDVDRNISSVLEKLKPDVCFNALHGPIGEDGNIQGLLNIMGIPYTHSGVQASAIAMDKIRTKELCSKAGLLCPEGVSLARSDISLLELETRPFVIKPKSQGSSIGVNIVYPKDNYISFLEKWSYGEEIVVERFIPCRELTVGVLNGNALCVTEITSERGFYDFSAKYESGGSKHIIPADLPDIITRKALDQA
;
A
#
# COMPACT_ATOMS: atom_id res chain seq x y z
N MET A 1 -32.85 -9.79 -8.31
CA MET A 1 -32.19 -8.62 -8.93
C MET A 1 -30.70 -8.86 -8.91
N ASN A 2 -30.04 -8.57 -10.02
CA ASN A 2 -28.59 -8.69 -10.11
C ASN A 2 -27.96 -7.47 -9.44
N ARG A 3 -27.11 -7.64 -8.42
CA ARG A 3 -26.51 -6.50 -7.71
C ARG A 3 -25.62 -5.69 -8.65
N HIS A 4 -25.73 -4.37 -8.59
CA HIS A 4 -24.94 -3.43 -9.36
C HIS A 4 -23.70 -2.99 -8.58
N VAL A 5 -22.53 -3.35 -9.11
CA VAL A 5 -21.22 -3.01 -8.56
C VAL A 5 -20.59 -1.88 -9.39
N ALA A 6 -20.24 -0.77 -8.73
CA ALA A 6 -19.37 0.24 -9.31
C ALA A 6 -17.91 -0.09 -8.97
N VAL A 7 -17.06 -0.32 -9.97
CA VAL A 7 -15.62 -0.53 -9.77
C VAL A 7 -14.92 0.80 -9.93
N LEU A 8 -14.40 1.33 -8.82
CA LEU A 8 -13.66 2.58 -8.77
C LEU A 8 -12.19 2.31 -9.10
N MET A 9 -11.66 2.94 -10.14
CA MET A 9 -10.30 2.73 -10.63
C MET A 9 -9.73 4.04 -11.22
N GLY A 10 -8.48 4.03 -11.66
CA GLY A 10 -7.80 5.24 -12.12
C GLY A 10 -7.49 6.21 -11.00
N GLY A 11 -8.04 7.43 -11.06
CA GLY A 11 -7.68 8.53 -10.18
C GLY A 11 -6.46 9.32 -10.67
N TRP A 12 -5.92 10.21 -9.84
CA TRP A 12 -4.79 11.08 -10.20
C TRP A 12 -3.57 10.88 -9.29
N SER A 13 -3.47 9.73 -8.62
CA SER A 13 -2.26 9.35 -7.90
C SER A 13 -1.16 8.94 -8.88
N SER A 14 0.08 8.86 -8.40
CA SER A 14 1.20 8.28 -9.14
C SER A 14 1.00 6.80 -9.51
N GLU A 15 -0.01 6.15 -8.94
CA GLU A 15 -0.32 4.73 -9.10
C GLU A 15 -1.54 4.51 -10.03
N ARG A 16 -1.98 5.55 -10.75
CA ARG A 16 -3.14 5.53 -11.65
C ARG A 16 -3.17 4.34 -12.60
N GLU A 17 -2.06 4.06 -13.30
CA GLU A 17 -2.02 2.97 -14.29
C GLU A 17 -2.20 1.60 -13.62
N VAL A 18 -1.61 1.39 -12.44
CA VAL A 18 -1.77 0.17 -11.64
C VAL A 18 -3.23 0.02 -11.19
N SER A 19 -3.85 1.13 -10.78
CA SER A 19 -5.26 1.21 -10.42
C SER A 19 -6.20 0.85 -11.58
N ILE A 20 -5.93 1.35 -12.79
CA ILE A 20 -6.70 0.98 -13.99
C ILE A 20 -6.59 -0.53 -14.27
N LEU A 21 -5.37 -1.09 -14.26
CA LEU A 21 -5.15 -2.52 -14.52
C LEU A 21 -5.88 -3.39 -13.48
N SER A 22 -5.77 -3.05 -12.20
CA SER A 22 -6.45 -3.73 -11.10
C SER A 22 -7.98 -3.66 -11.25
N GLY A 23 -8.51 -2.47 -11.54
CA GLY A 23 -9.93 -2.25 -11.75
C GLY A 23 -10.50 -3.01 -12.94
N LEU A 24 -9.76 -3.09 -14.06
CA LEU A 24 -10.16 -3.86 -15.22
C LEU A 24 -10.25 -5.36 -14.90
N ALA A 25 -9.26 -5.91 -14.20
CA ALA A 25 -9.25 -7.32 -13.80
C ALA A 25 -10.40 -7.63 -12.83
N CYS A 26 -10.61 -6.80 -11.80
CA CYS A 26 -11.70 -6.96 -10.84
C CYS A 26 -13.08 -6.86 -11.51
N ALA A 27 -13.26 -5.88 -12.41
CA ALA A 27 -14.49 -5.72 -13.16
C ALA A 27 -14.81 -6.94 -14.05
N GLN A 28 -13.80 -7.54 -14.67
CA GLN A 28 -13.98 -8.75 -15.47
C GLN A 28 -14.41 -9.93 -14.58
N ALA A 29 -13.75 -10.15 -13.44
CA ALA A 29 -14.10 -11.22 -12.50
C ALA A 29 -15.52 -11.07 -11.95
N LEU A 30 -15.92 -9.84 -11.58
CA LEU A 30 -17.27 -9.52 -11.12
C LEU A 30 -18.32 -9.79 -12.21
N LYS A 31 -18.06 -9.38 -13.46
CA LYS A 31 -18.95 -9.68 -14.59
C LYS A 31 -19.09 -11.18 -14.82
N SER A 32 -17.98 -11.91 -14.83
CA SER A 32 -17.97 -13.37 -14.98
C SER A 32 -18.68 -14.09 -13.83
N SER A 33 -18.73 -13.47 -12.64
CA SER A 33 -19.50 -13.95 -11.48
C SER A 33 -20.98 -13.57 -11.53
N GLY A 34 -21.42 -12.92 -12.60
CA GLY A 34 -22.81 -12.61 -12.87
C GLY A 34 -23.27 -11.25 -12.40
N PHE A 35 -22.44 -10.38 -11.80
CA PHE A 35 -22.85 -9.05 -11.33
C PHE A 35 -23.08 -8.06 -12.49
N GLN A 36 -23.96 -7.06 -12.29
CA GLN A 36 -23.99 -5.88 -13.14
C GLN A 36 -22.81 -5.00 -12.74
N VAL A 37 -21.94 -4.60 -13.69
CA VAL A 37 -20.70 -3.87 -13.37
C VAL A 37 -20.56 -2.62 -14.21
N THR A 38 -20.37 -1.48 -13.52
CA THR A 38 -19.94 -0.22 -14.13
C THR A 38 -18.51 0.08 -13.69
N LYS A 39 -17.61 0.31 -14.65
CA LYS A 39 -16.25 0.77 -14.37
C LYS A 39 -16.24 2.29 -14.32
N ILE A 40 -15.64 2.87 -13.30
CA ILE A 40 -15.54 4.31 -13.12
C ILE A 40 -14.06 4.67 -12.98
N ASP A 41 -13.56 5.40 -13.96
CA ASP A 41 -12.31 6.13 -13.80
C ASP A 41 -12.59 7.36 -12.93
N VAL A 42 -12.06 7.36 -11.72
CA VAL A 42 -12.41 8.33 -10.69
C VAL A 42 -11.79 9.70 -11.01
N ASP A 43 -12.64 10.71 -11.01
CA ASP A 43 -12.25 12.12 -11.09
C ASP A 43 -12.95 12.91 -9.95
N ARG A 44 -12.65 14.19 -9.80
CA ARG A 44 -13.14 15.08 -8.72
C ARG A 44 -14.65 15.23 -8.67
N ASN A 45 -15.37 14.85 -9.72
CA ASN A 45 -16.83 14.86 -9.81
C ASN A 45 -17.49 13.54 -9.35
N ILE A 46 -16.72 12.62 -8.74
CA ILE A 46 -17.18 11.27 -8.38
C ILE A 46 -18.48 11.24 -7.57
N SER A 47 -18.73 12.21 -6.69
CA SER A 47 -19.98 12.29 -5.94
C SER A 47 -21.21 12.39 -6.87
N SER A 48 -21.16 13.27 -7.87
CA SER A 48 -22.25 13.44 -8.85
C SER A 48 -22.41 12.20 -9.74
N VAL A 49 -21.29 11.54 -10.09
CA VAL A 49 -21.32 10.30 -10.87
C VAL A 49 -22.05 9.20 -10.09
N LEU A 50 -21.69 9.01 -8.82
CA LEU A 50 -22.30 7.99 -7.95
C LEU A 50 -23.75 8.31 -7.60
N GLU A 51 -24.12 9.58 -7.41
CA GLU A 51 -25.50 10.01 -7.17
C GLU A 51 -26.45 9.67 -8.33
N LYS A 52 -25.96 9.79 -9.57
CA LYS A 52 -26.71 9.41 -10.76
C LYS A 52 -26.73 7.90 -10.98
N LEU A 53 -25.60 7.23 -10.72
CA LEU A 53 -25.44 5.80 -10.98
C LEU A 53 -26.19 4.92 -9.97
N LYS A 54 -26.22 5.33 -8.69
CA LYS A 54 -26.84 4.61 -7.56
C LYS A 54 -26.47 3.12 -7.50
N PRO A 55 -25.17 2.76 -7.47
CA PRO A 55 -24.78 1.36 -7.36
C PRO A 55 -25.17 0.79 -5.99
N ASP A 56 -25.36 -0.53 -5.92
CA ASP A 56 -25.61 -1.22 -4.65
C ASP A 56 -24.35 -1.30 -3.77
N VAL A 57 -23.17 -1.32 -4.39
CA VAL A 57 -21.86 -1.38 -3.72
C VAL A 57 -20.76 -0.85 -4.62
N CYS A 58 -19.75 -0.22 -4.03
CA CYS A 58 -18.52 0.17 -4.70
C CYS A 58 -17.39 -0.84 -4.42
N PHE A 59 -16.80 -1.40 -5.47
CA PHE A 59 -15.52 -2.09 -5.36
C PHE A 59 -14.39 -1.07 -5.52
N ASN A 60 -13.65 -0.81 -4.45
CA ASN A 60 -12.53 0.13 -4.49
C ASN A 60 -11.27 -0.55 -5.05
N ALA A 61 -10.87 -0.21 -6.27
CA ALA A 61 -9.62 -0.65 -6.90
C ALA A 61 -8.66 0.53 -7.14
N LEU A 62 -8.83 1.64 -6.42
CA LEU A 62 -7.91 2.77 -6.41
C LEU A 62 -6.64 2.42 -5.64
N HIS A 63 -5.50 2.94 -6.08
CA HIS A 63 -4.18 2.77 -5.43
C HIS A 63 -3.61 4.13 -5.04
N GLY A 64 -3.00 4.20 -3.87
CA GLY A 64 -2.35 5.40 -3.34
C GLY A 64 -3.30 6.41 -2.68
N PRO A 65 -2.83 7.65 -2.50
CA PRO A 65 -3.63 8.75 -1.94
C PRO A 65 -4.96 8.90 -2.68
N ILE A 66 -5.98 9.42 -2.00
CA ILE A 66 -7.41 9.44 -2.35
C ILE A 66 -8.15 8.09 -2.29
N GLY A 67 -7.49 6.99 -2.65
CA GLY A 67 -8.08 5.66 -2.74
C GLY A 67 -7.92 4.83 -1.47
N GLU A 68 -6.76 4.94 -0.84
CA GLU A 68 -6.32 4.08 0.25
C GLU A 68 -6.11 4.83 1.57
N ASP A 69 -6.32 6.14 1.60
CA ASP A 69 -6.01 7.04 2.73
C ASP A 69 -7.25 7.51 3.51
N GLY A 70 -8.43 6.96 3.20
CA GLY A 70 -9.69 7.28 3.87
C GLY A 70 -10.56 8.32 3.16
N ASN A 71 -10.07 9.02 2.13
CA ASN A 71 -10.85 10.04 1.42
C ASN A 71 -12.07 9.46 0.71
N ILE A 72 -11.87 8.49 -0.21
CA ILE A 72 -13.00 7.87 -0.93
C ILE A 72 -13.93 7.13 0.03
N GLN A 73 -13.38 6.48 1.06
CA GLN A 73 -14.15 5.81 2.11
C GLN A 73 -15.06 6.79 2.85
N GLY A 74 -14.56 7.98 3.18
CA GLY A 74 -15.31 9.03 3.85
C GLY A 74 -16.45 9.56 2.98
N LEU A 75 -16.19 9.78 1.69
CA LEU A 75 -17.23 10.15 0.73
C LEU A 75 -18.33 9.08 0.63
N LEU A 76 -17.94 7.81 0.47
CA LEU A 76 -18.89 6.70 0.35
C LEU A 76 -19.73 6.52 1.62
N ASN A 77 -19.14 6.74 2.81
CA ASN A 77 -19.87 6.80 4.07
C ASN A 77 -20.94 7.91 4.07
N ILE A 78 -20.59 9.14 3.64
CA ILE A 78 -21.55 10.26 3.56
C ILE A 78 -22.68 9.95 2.58
N MET A 79 -22.36 9.31 1.46
CA MET A 79 -23.35 8.91 0.45
C MET A 79 -24.17 7.68 0.84
N GLY A 80 -23.81 6.98 1.92
CA GLY A 80 -24.47 5.75 2.35
C GLY A 80 -24.28 4.57 1.39
N ILE A 81 -23.19 4.56 0.61
CA ILE A 81 -22.89 3.51 -0.37
C ILE A 81 -21.92 2.50 0.25
N PRO A 82 -22.29 1.20 0.39
CA PRO A 82 -21.38 0.17 0.85
C PRO A 82 -20.14 0.03 -0.06
N TYR A 83 -19.00 -0.36 0.50
CA TYR A 83 -17.77 -0.57 -0.28
C TYR A 83 -16.88 -1.69 0.26
N THR A 84 -15.95 -2.14 -0.58
CA THR A 84 -14.97 -3.18 -0.24
C THR A 84 -13.77 -2.63 0.54
N HIS A 85 -13.04 -3.53 1.22
CA HIS A 85 -11.83 -3.25 2.00
C HIS A 85 -12.09 -2.48 3.31
N SER A 86 -11.07 -1.78 3.81
CA SER A 86 -11.05 -1.09 5.09
C SER A 86 -11.87 0.20 5.10
N GLY A 87 -12.42 0.55 6.26
CA GLY A 87 -13.06 1.85 6.50
C GLY A 87 -12.06 2.99 6.72
N VAL A 88 -12.58 4.22 6.85
CA VAL A 88 -11.81 5.49 6.92
C VAL A 88 -10.60 5.42 7.85
N GLN A 89 -10.80 5.03 9.12
CA GLN A 89 -9.75 5.06 10.12
C GLN A 89 -8.61 4.08 9.78
N ALA A 90 -8.95 2.84 9.43
CA ALA A 90 -7.97 1.83 9.08
C ALA A 90 -7.19 2.21 7.81
N SER A 91 -7.87 2.73 6.78
CA SER A 91 -7.23 3.24 5.56
C SER A 91 -6.26 4.40 5.85
N ALA A 92 -6.72 5.42 6.56
CA ALA A 92 -5.89 6.59 6.88
C ALA A 92 -4.66 6.22 7.73
N ILE A 93 -4.83 5.33 8.71
CA ILE A 93 -3.73 4.84 9.55
C ILE A 93 -2.76 4.01 8.72
N ALA A 94 -3.24 3.03 7.95
CA ALA A 94 -2.39 2.12 7.17
C ALA A 94 -1.54 2.85 6.14
N MET A 95 -2.05 3.93 5.55
CA MET A 95 -1.28 4.78 4.63
C MET A 95 -0.21 5.60 5.36
N ASP A 96 -0.41 5.94 6.64
CA ASP A 96 0.57 6.65 7.46
C ASP A 96 1.54 5.67 8.14
N LYS A 97 2.76 5.55 7.60
CA LYS A 97 3.78 4.62 8.13
C LYS A 97 4.19 4.92 9.56
N ILE A 98 4.12 6.18 9.99
CA ILE A 98 4.47 6.57 11.36
C ILE A 98 3.41 6.03 12.30
N ARG A 99 2.13 6.32 12.03
CA ARG A 99 1.01 5.87 12.86
C ARG A 99 0.83 4.37 12.85
N THR A 100 0.98 3.73 11.68
CA THR A 100 0.99 2.28 11.57
C THR A 100 2.04 1.67 12.48
N LYS A 101 3.29 2.14 12.39
CA LYS A 101 4.39 1.63 13.22
C LYS A 101 4.16 1.83 14.72
N GLU A 102 3.65 2.98 15.13
CA GLU A 102 3.31 3.26 16.53
C GLU A 102 2.28 2.25 17.07
N LEU A 103 1.24 1.95 16.29
CA LEU A 103 0.19 1.02 16.68
C LEU A 103 0.67 -0.43 16.66
N CYS A 104 1.39 -0.84 15.62
CA CYS A 104 2.00 -2.17 15.53
C CYS A 104 2.95 -2.42 16.71
N SER A 105 3.84 -1.47 17.00
CA SER A 105 4.77 -1.57 18.15
C SER A 105 4.02 -1.68 19.48
N LYS A 106 2.97 -0.87 19.70
CA LYS A 106 2.13 -0.95 20.91
C LYS A 106 1.38 -2.28 21.04
N ALA A 107 1.04 -2.91 19.91
CA ALA A 107 0.44 -4.23 19.86
C ALA A 107 1.46 -5.38 20.01
N GLY A 108 2.75 -5.09 20.19
CA GLY A 108 3.80 -6.09 20.34
C GLY A 108 4.30 -6.68 19.00
N LEU A 109 3.95 -6.08 17.87
CA LEU A 109 4.51 -6.45 16.57
C LEU A 109 5.92 -5.88 16.42
N LEU A 110 6.78 -6.66 15.76
CA LEU A 110 8.15 -6.24 15.49
C LEU A 110 8.13 -5.26 14.31
N CYS A 111 8.68 -4.06 14.53
CA CYS A 111 8.90 -3.07 13.48
C CYS A 111 10.39 -2.71 13.43
N PRO A 112 10.92 -2.32 12.26
CA PRO A 112 12.31 -1.86 12.15
C PRO A 112 12.59 -0.70 13.11
N GLU A 113 13.73 -0.71 13.78
CA GLU A 113 14.17 0.43 14.60
C GLU A 113 14.39 1.66 13.72
N GLY A 114 14.05 2.84 14.22
CA GLY A 114 14.17 4.07 13.46
C GLY A 114 13.39 5.23 14.06
N VAL A 115 13.45 6.36 13.38
CA VAL A 115 12.83 7.62 13.80
C VAL A 115 11.98 8.22 12.71
N SER A 116 11.14 9.18 13.08
CA SER A 116 10.41 10.03 12.16
C SER A 116 10.69 11.48 12.51
N LEU A 117 10.95 12.29 11.51
CA LEU A 117 11.44 13.66 11.67
C LEU A 117 11.06 14.50 10.46
N ALA A 118 11.18 15.83 10.61
CA ALA A 118 11.20 16.71 9.46
C ALA A 118 12.45 16.45 8.61
N ARG A 119 12.30 16.49 7.29
CA ARG A 119 13.38 16.30 6.33
C ARG A 119 14.54 17.28 6.54
N SER A 120 14.24 18.50 6.96
CA SER A 120 15.21 19.53 7.32
C SER A 120 16.17 19.09 8.44
N ASP A 121 15.73 18.18 9.30
CA ASP A 121 16.41 17.83 10.53
C ASP A 121 17.26 16.56 10.38
N ILE A 122 17.33 15.97 9.17
CA ILE A 122 18.02 14.70 8.95
C ILE A 122 19.51 14.76 9.25
N SER A 123 20.13 15.93 9.13
CA SER A 123 21.53 16.16 9.49
C SER A 123 21.80 16.00 10.99
N LEU A 124 20.77 16.06 11.83
CA LEU A 124 20.86 15.89 13.28
C LEU A 124 20.89 14.42 13.71
N LEU A 125 20.57 13.49 12.81
CA LEU A 125 20.73 12.08 13.09
C LEU A 125 22.21 11.70 13.01
N GLU A 126 22.73 11.13 14.09
CA GLU A 126 23.98 10.37 14.06
C GLU A 126 23.75 9.08 13.25
N LEU A 127 23.73 9.23 11.93
CA LEU A 127 23.44 8.18 10.94
C LEU A 127 24.59 7.16 10.79
N GLU A 128 25.39 6.95 11.84
CA GLU A 128 26.58 6.08 11.79
C GLU A 128 26.21 4.61 11.56
N THR A 129 24.99 4.19 11.90
CA THR A 129 24.50 2.83 11.65
C THR A 129 23.90 2.69 10.26
N ARG A 130 24.75 2.77 9.23
CA ARG A 130 24.40 2.35 7.86
C ARG A 130 24.46 0.81 7.72
N PRO A 131 23.65 0.19 6.85
CA PRO A 131 22.65 0.82 5.97
C PRO A 131 21.33 1.17 6.67
N PHE A 132 20.66 2.21 6.18
CA PHE A 132 19.31 2.62 6.60
C PHE A 132 18.43 2.93 5.39
N VAL A 133 17.13 3.06 5.61
CA VAL A 133 16.11 3.33 4.59
C VAL A 133 15.43 4.65 4.91
N ILE A 134 15.42 5.57 3.94
CA ILE A 134 14.59 6.78 3.95
C ILE A 134 13.33 6.48 3.16
N LYS A 135 12.15 6.80 3.73
CA LYS A 135 10.86 6.62 3.05
C LYS A 135 9.86 7.70 3.42
N PRO A 136 8.94 8.07 2.50
CA PRO A 136 7.90 9.03 2.80
C PRO A 136 6.87 8.42 3.74
N LYS A 137 6.30 9.28 4.59
CA LYS A 137 5.22 8.93 5.52
C LYS A 137 4.05 8.22 4.83
N SER A 138 3.57 8.77 3.71
CA SER A 138 2.26 8.41 3.13
C SER A 138 2.25 8.12 1.62
N GLN A 139 3.27 7.42 1.11
CA GLN A 139 3.25 6.93 -0.29
C GLN A 139 3.18 5.40 -0.39
N GLY A 140 2.53 4.90 -1.43
CA GLY A 140 2.49 3.49 -1.81
C GLY A 140 3.67 3.08 -2.71
N SER A 141 3.65 1.81 -3.14
CA SER A 141 4.46 1.30 -4.25
C SER A 141 5.97 1.55 -4.23
N SER A 142 6.57 1.65 -3.02
CA SER A 142 8.00 1.97 -2.84
C SER A 142 8.43 3.31 -3.44
N ILE A 143 7.47 4.20 -3.74
CA ILE A 143 7.74 5.53 -4.27
C ILE A 143 8.42 6.36 -3.18
N GLY A 144 9.55 7.00 -3.53
CA GLY A 144 10.34 7.79 -2.59
C GLY A 144 11.10 6.97 -1.55
N VAL A 145 11.21 5.65 -1.72
CA VAL A 145 12.05 4.82 -0.84
C VAL A 145 13.49 4.82 -1.34
N ASN A 146 14.45 5.08 -0.46
CA ASN A 146 15.87 5.04 -0.76
C ASN A 146 16.63 4.29 0.34
N ILE A 147 17.36 3.26 -0.05
CA ILE A 147 18.30 2.57 0.85
C ILE A 147 19.64 3.30 0.74
N VAL A 148 20.18 3.72 1.88
CA VAL A 148 21.44 4.44 2.00
C VAL A 148 22.50 3.49 2.55
N TYR A 149 23.37 3.02 1.67
CA TYR A 149 24.50 2.15 1.99
C TYR A 149 25.72 2.94 2.51
N PRO A 150 26.73 2.26 3.08
CA PRO A 150 28.00 2.90 3.41
C PRO A 150 28.56 3.67 2.20
N LYS A 151 28.93 4.94 2.41
CA LYS A 151 29.45 5.89 1.40
C LYS A 151 28.42 6.53 0.44
N ASP A 152 27.15 6.12 0.47
CA ASP A 152 26.11 6.78 -0.34
C ASP A 152 25.90 8.24 0.08
N ASN A 153 25.63 9.10 -0.91
CA ASN A 153 25.24 10.49 -0.70
C ASN A 153 23.71 10.62 -0.81
N TYR A 154 23.03 10.62 0.32
CA TYR A 154 21.57 10.77 0.39
C TYR A 154 21.09 12.23 0.29
N ILE A 155 21.98 13.23 0.34
CA ILE A 155 21.61 14.65 0.27
C ILE A 155 20.98 14.97 -1.09
N SER A 156 21.59 14.51 -2.18
CA SER A 156 21.09 14.74 -3.54
C SER A 156 19.73 14.09 -3.80
N PHE A 157 19.44 12.98 -3.11
CA PHE A 157 18.13 12.35 -3.12
C PHE A 157 17.08 13.21 -2.41
N LEU A 158 17.43 13.80 -1.26
CA LEU A 158 16.55 14.69 -0.50
C LEU A 158 16.33 16.06 -1.14
N GLU A 159 17.27 16.54 -1.96
CA GLU A 159 17.10 17.76 -2.75
C GLU A 159 16.02 17.61 -3.83
N LYS A 160 15.84 16.40 -4.36
CA LYS A 160 14.80 16.07 -5.36
C LYS A 160 13.49 15.59 -4.73
N TRP A 161 13.39 15.64 -3.40
CA TRP A 161 12.27 15.11 -2.65
C TRP A 161 11.00 15.95 -2.84
N SER A 162 9.89 15.29 -3.15
CA SER A 162 8.59 15.94 -3.39
C SER A 162 7.43 15.31 -2.59
N TYR A 163 7.75 14.44 -1.61
CA TYR A 163 6.76 13.60 -0.93
C TYR A 163 6.32 14.13 0.44
N GLY A 164 6.50 15.43 0.69
CA GLY A 164 6.17 16.11 1.95
C GLY A 164 7.37 16.29 2.89
N GLU A 165 7.17 16.98 4.01
CA GLU A 165 8.28 17.32 4.91
C GLU A 165 8.59 16.24 5.96
N GLU A 166 7.64 15.37 6.29
CA GLU A 166 7.87 14.29 7.25
C GLU A 166 8.45 13.04 6.55
N ILE A 167 9.59 12.57 7.05
CA ILE A 167 10.27 11.37 6.58
C ILE A 167 10.37 10.33 7.69
N VAL A 168 10.44 9.07 7.28
CA VAL A 168 10.74 7.95 8.17
C VAL A 168 12.13 7.42 7.80
N VAL A 169 13.00 7.30 8.80
CA VAL A 169 14.36 6.75 8.66
C VAL A 169 14.47 5.50 9.52
N GLU A 170 14.72 4.36 8.91
CA GLU A 170 14.76 3.06 9.60
C GLU A 170 16.01 2.27 9.27
N ARG A 171 16.47 1.45 10.21
CA ARG A 171 17.53 0.50 9.94
C ARG A 171 17.14 -0.43 8.79
N PHE A 172 18.04 -0.61 7.83
CA PHE A 172 17.83 -1.57 6.77
C PHE A 172 17.96 -3.00 7.33
N ILE A 173 16.97 -3.83 7.04
CA ILE A 173 16.94 -5.24 7.46
C ILE A 173 17.21 -6.10 6.22
N PRO A 174 18.41 -6.70 6.09
CA PRO A 174 18.69 -7.65 5.03
C PRO A 174 18.01 -8.99 5.35
N CYS A 175 16.76 -9.16 4.92
CA CYS A 175 15.99 -10.37 5.18
C CYS A 175 15.17 -10.83 3.97
N ARG A 176 14.52 -11.98 4.12
CA ARG A 176 13.48 -12.47 3.20
C ARG A 176 12.27 -11.54 3.29
N GLU A 177 11.64 -11.24 2.15
CA GLU A 177 10.45 -10.39 2.10
C GLU A 177 9.20 -11.28 2.02
N LEU A 178 8.33 -11.15 3.01
CA LEU A 178 7.13 -11.97 3.17
C LEU A 178 5.89 -11.08 3.17
N THR A 179 4.81 -11.56 2.56
CA THR A 179 3.48 -10.94 2.63
C THR A 179 2.40 -11.98 2.89
N VAL A 180 1.35 -11.60 3.59
CA VAL A 180 0.20 -12.45 3.90
C VAL A 180 -1.07 -11.70 3.48
N GLY A 181 -1.83 -12.30 2.56
CA GLY A 181 -3.15 -11.79 2.23
C GLY A 181 -4.16 -12.13 3.33
N VAL A 182 -5.00 -11.17 3.70
CA VAL A 182 -6.07 -11.37 4.68
C VAL A 182 -7.42 -11.18 4.01
N LEU A 183 -8.32 -12.15 4.17
CA LEU A 183 -9.69 -12.10 3.64
C LEU A 183 -10.69 -12.42 4.75
N ASN A 184 -11.61 -11.49 5.00
CA ASN A 184 -12.64 -11.62 6.05
C ASN A 184 -12.04 -11.98 7.42
N GLY A 185 -10.90 -11.37 7.77
CA GLY A 185 -10.20 -11.61 9.04
C GLY A 185 -9.41 -12.91 9.11
N ASN A 186 -9.26 -13.64 8.00
CA ASN A 186 -8.46 -14.87 7.95
C ASN A 186 -7.20 -14.64 7.11
N ALA A 187 -6.05 -14.94 7.69
CA ALA A 187 -4.79 -15.06 6.96
C ALA A 187 -4.86 -16.22 5.96
N LEU A 188 -4.47 -15.96 4.71
CA LEU A 188 -4.58 -16.93 3.61
C LEU A 188 -3.33 -17.82 3.51
N CYS A 189 -2.28 -17.32 2.86
CA CYS A 189 -1.01 -18.01 2.75
C CYS A 189 0.15 -17.02 2.82
N VAL A 190 1.26 -17.45 3.43
CA VAL A 190 2.50 -16.69 3.38
C VAL A 190 3.07 -16.79 1.97
N THR A 191 3.29 -15.64 1.35
CA THR A 191 3.95 -15.49 0.05
C THR A 191 5.31 -14.89 0.28
N GLU A 192 6.35 -15.52 -0.24
CA GLU A 192 7.67 -14.91 -0.29
C GLU A 192 7.85 -14.20 -1.62
N ILE A 193 8.35 -12.97 -1.55
CA ILE A 193 8.72 -12.16 -2.70
C ILE A 193 10.25 -12.15 -2.76
N THR A 194 10.79 -12.58 -3.89
CA THR A 194 12.22 -12.49 -4.17
C THR A 194 12.44 -11.65 -5.42
N SER A 195 13.52 -10.87 -5.45
CA SER A 195 13.95 -10.16 -6.64
C SER A 195 15.46 -10.29 -6.79
N GLU A 196 15.93 -10.46 -8.01
CA GLU A 196 17.36 -10.47 -8.34
C GLU A 196 17.99 -9.07 -8.17
N ARG A 197 17.17 -8.03 -7.98
CA ARG A 197 17.59 -6.62 -7.84
C ARG A 197 17.95 -6.23 -6.39
N GLY A 198 17.85 -7.14 -5.43
CA GLY A 198 18.22 -6.90 -4.01
C GLY A 198 17.24 -6.05 -3.20
N PHE A 199 16.34 -5.28 -3.83
CA PHE A 199 15.26 -4.54 -3.19
C PHE A 199 13.98 -4.59 -4.05
N TYR A 200 12.82 -4.70 -3.40
CA TYR A 200 11.51 -4.71 -4.06
C TYR A 200 11.00 -3.28 -4.33
N ASP A 201 11.63 -2.63 -5.30
CA ASP A 201 11.24 -1.30 -5.76
C ASP A 201 10.01 -1.34 -6.71
N PHE A 202 9.59 -0.16 -7.17
CA PHE A 202 8.47 -0.02 -8.11
C PHE A 202 8.65 -0.85 -9.38
N SER A 203 9.88 -0.89 -9.93
CA SER A 203 10.17 -1.64 -11.15
C SER A 203 10.03 -3.15 -10.91
N ALA A 204 10.52 -3.66 -9.78
CA ALA A 204 10.39 -5.06 -9.39
C ALA A 204 8.93 -5.50 -9.19
N LYS A 205 8.04 -4.56 -8.84
CA LYS A 205 6.60 -4.79 -8.62
C LYS A 205 5.79 -4.89 -9.91
N TYR A 206 6.11 -4.06 -10.92
CA TYR A 206 5.23 -3.86 -12.07
C TYR A 206 5.84 -4.24 -13.42
N GLU A 207 7.16 -4.44 -13.51
CA GLU A 207 7.79 -4.98 -14.71
C GLU A 207 7.63 -6.50 -14.76
N SER A 208 7.34 -7.02 -15.95
CA SER A 208 7.28 -8.47 -16.19
C SER A 208 8.64 -9.11 -15.85
N GLY A 209 8.62 -10.08 -14.93
CA GLY A 209 9.83 -10.74 -14.44
C GLY A 209 10.64 -9.95 -13.40
N GLY A 210 10.12 -8.83 -12.88
CA GLY A 210 10.79 -8.00 -11.87
C GLY A 210 10.93 -8.68 -10.50
N SER A 211 10.10 -9.69 -10.22
CA SER A 211 10.10 -10.47 -8.98
C SER A 211 9.58 -11.90 -9.21
N LYS A 212 9.90 -12.79 -8.27
CA LYS A 212 9.40 -14.17 -8.19
C LYS A 212 8.61 -14.31 -6.90
N HIS A 213 7.39 -14.83 -7.01
CA HIS A 213 6.50 -15.09 -5.88
C HIS A 213 6.46 -16.59 -5.59
N ILE A 214 6.88 -16.98 -4.39
CA ILE A 214 6.88 -18.38 -3.95
C ILE A 214 5.65 -18.58 -3.04
N ILE A 215 4.71 -19.42 -3.48
CA ILE A 215 3.42 -19.63 -2.85
C ILE A 215 3.11 -21.15 -2.77
N PRO A 216 2.99 -21.74 -1.57
CA PRO A 216 3.32 -21.15 -0.27
C PRO A 216 4.83 -20.89 -0.14
N ALA A 217 5.21 -19.91 0.68
CA ALA A 217 6.62 -19.61 0.97
C ALA A 217 7.34 -20.83 1.60
N ASP A 218 8.59 -21.07 1.20
CA ASP A 218 9.41 -22.16 1.73
C ASP A 218 10.04 -21.77 3.08
N LEU A 219 9.25 -21.91 4.15
CA LEU A 219 9.57 -21.45 5.49
C LEU A 219 9.44 -22.59 6.52
N PRO A 220 10.26 -22.59 7.58
CA PRO A 220 10.02 -23.48 8.72
C PRO A 220 8.61 -23.25 9.30
N ASP A 221 7.93 -24.32 9.71
CA ASP A 221 6.53 -24.28 10.20
C ASP A 221 6.30 -23.27 11.33
N ILE A 222 7.29 -23.05 12.18
CA ILE A 222 7.21 -22.09 13.28
C ILE A 222 7.18 -20.64 12.77
N ILE A 223 7.90 -20.36 11.68
CA ILE A 223 7.91 -19.04 11.03
C ILE A 223 6.63 -18.84 10.24
N THR A 224 6.17 -19.85 9.51
CA THR A 224 4.90 -19.81 8.78
C THR A 224 3.74 -19.51 9.73
N ARG A 225 3.62 -20.24 10.84
CA ARG A 225 2.60 -19.99 11.86
C ARG A 225 2.69 -18.58 12.44
N LYS A 226 3.89 -18.14 12.81
CA LYS A 226 4.10 -16.78 13.33
C LYS A 226 3.68 -15.69 12.33
N ALA A 227 3.98 -15.87 11.04
CA ALA A 227 3.56 -14.91 10.01
C ALA A 227 2.04 -14.88 9.81
N LEU A 228 1.38 -16.04 9.86
CA LEU A 228 -0.09 -16.13 9.79
C LEU A 228 -0.77 -15.55 11.03
N ASP A 229 -0.22 -15.78 12.22
CA ASP A 229 -0.76 -15.27 13.50
C ASP A 229 -0.64 -13.74 13.61
N GLN A 230 0.33 -13.14 12.93
CA GLN A 230 0.57 -11.69 12.94
C GLN A 230 -0.20 -10.92 11.85
N ALA A 231 -0.84 -11.62 10.91
CA ALA A 231 -1.59 -11.05 9.79
C ALA A 231 -3.06 -10.80 10.16
#